data_AF-A0A944X3K6-F1
#
_entry.id   AF-A0A944X3K6-F1
#
_cell.length_a   1.000
_cell.length_b   1.000
_cell.length_c   1.000
_cell.angle_alpha   90.00
_cell.angle_beta   90.00
_cell.angle_gamma   90.00
#
_symmetry.space_group_name_H-M   'P 1'
#
loop_
_entity.id
_entity.type
_entity.pdbx_description
1 polymer ?
#
loop_
_entity_poly.entity_id
_entity_poly.type
_entity_poly.pdbx_seq_one_letter_code
_entity_poly.pdbx_strand_id
1 'polypeptide(L)'
;MSCMKFAGFLLSRDVKPDDCPPLSEPGFEESKQYLTEFLGDGVKNELTGLIVEQDLCIGCGICINVCPVHGANNREVALGKGPTCDDVVVMQIIDARIDLVHPELCNRAIPSAPPCKACADYCPTDAMELV
;
A
#
# COMPACT_ATOMS: atom_id res chain seq x y z
N MET A 1 -1.63 26.31 -7.03
CA MET A 1 -1.51 25.53 -5.77
C MET A 1 -0.36 26.11 -4.97
N SER A 2 -0.45 26.26 -3.65
CA SER A 2 0.71 26.72 -2.84
C SER A 2 1.66 25.54 -2.56
N CYS A 3 2.94 25.81 -2.26
CA CYS A 3 3.93 24.75 -1.99
C CYS A 3 3.49 23.82 -0.84
N MET A 4 2.90 24.39 0.22
CA MET A 4 2.39 23.61 1.34
C MET A 4 1.23 22.68 0.94
N LYS A 5 0.34 23.16 0.07
CA LYS A 5 -0.78 22.34 -0.43
C LYS A 5 -0.27 21.24 -1.37
N PHE A 6 0.71 21.53 -2.22
CA PHE A 6 1.36 20.53 -3.07
C PHE A 6 2.07 19.45 -2.24
N ALA A 7 2.83 19.85 -1.22
CA ALA A 7 3.50 18.90 -0.33
C ALA A 7 2.51 17.94 0.36
N GLY A 8 1.33 18.42 0.73
CA GLY A 8 0.27 17.55 1.25
C GLY A 8 -0.17 16.47 0.26
N PHE A 9 -0.44 16.85 -0.99
CA PHE A 9 -0.80 15.90 -2.05
C PHE A 9 0.34 14.95 -2.44
N LEU A 10 1.58 15.42 -2.33
CA LEU A 10 2.75 14.60 -2.60
C LEU A 10 2.89 13.49 -1.55
N LEU A 11 2.70 13.82 -0.27
CA LEU A 11 2.72 12.85 0.82
C LEU A 11 1.55 11.84 0.76
N SER A 12 0.37 12.27 0.30
CA SER A 12 -0.78 11.36 0.07
C SER A 12 -0.69 10.58 -1.25
N ARG A 13 0.42 10.70 -2.00
CA ARG A 13 0.67 10.09 -3.31
C ARG A 13 -0.37 10.41 -4.39
N ASP A 14 -1.03 11.56 -4.28
CA ASP A 14 -2.00 12.03 -5.29
C ASP A 14 -1.32 12.73 -6.48
N VAL A 15 -0.09 13.21 -6.29
CA VAL A 15 0.71 13.91 -7.30
C VAL A 15 2.15 13.41 -7.25
N LYS A 16 2.88 13.56 -8.36
CA LYS A 16 4.29 13.20 -8.46
C LYS A 16 5.20 14.43 -8.32
N PRO A 17 6.49 14.26 -7.94
CA PRO A 17 7.45 15.36 -7.93
C PRO A 17 7.54 16.13 -9.26
N ASP A 18 7.31 15.44 -10.38
CA ASP A 18 7.28 16.02 -11.73
C ASP A 18 6.16 17.05 -11.95
N ASP A 19 5.08 16.98 -11.18
CA ASP A 19 3.92 17.87 -11.35
C ASP A 19 4.16 19.28 -10.77
N CYS A 20 5.34 19.53 -10.19
CA CYS A 20 5.73 20.80 -9.59
C CYS A 20 6.65 21.61 -10.53
N PRO A 21 6.17 22.72 -11.14
CA PRO A 21 7.03 23.55 -12.00
C PRO A 21 8.30 24.07 -11.28
N PRO A 22 8.24 24.55 -10.03
CA PRO A 22 9.44 24.95 -9.29
C PRO A 22 10.48 23.84 -9.09
N LEU A 23 10.06 22.58 -8.88
CA LEU A 23 11.01 21.47 -8.71
C LEU A 23 11.73 21.10 -10.02
N SER A 24 11.27 21.61 -11.16
CA SER A 24 11.91 21.40 -12.46
C SER A 24 12.96 22.47 -12.78
N GLU A 25 13.19 23.43 -11.89
CA GLU A 25 14.24 24.43 -12.04
C GLU A 25 15.61 23.82 -11.69
N PRO A 26 16.72 24.25 -12.34
CA PRO A 26 18.05 23.64 -12.16
C PRO A 26 18.57 23.64 -10.71
N GLY A 27 18.10 24.58 -9.88
CA GLY A 27 18.49 24.67 -8.48
C GLY A 27 17.90 23.56 -7.58
N PHE A 28 16.91 22.82 -8.06
CA PHE A 28 16.18 21.81 -7.27
C PHE A 28 16.29 20.39 -7.82
N GLU A 29 17.17 20.14 -8.79
CA GLU A 29 17.34 18.82 -9.42
C GLU A 29 17.67 17.72 -8.38
N GLU A 30 18.63 17.97 -7.48
CA GLU A 30 18.98 17.03 -6.40
C GLU A 30 17.80 16.76 -5.46
N SER A 31 17.02 17.80 -5.15
CA SER A 31 15.85 17.68 -4.27
C SER A 31 14.74 16.87 -4.93
N LYS A 32 14.53 17.07 -6.24
CA LYS A 32 13.57 16.32 -7.04
C LYS A 32 13.95 14.84 -7.14
N GLN A 33 15.24 14.56 -7.36
CA GLN A 33 15.75 13.19 -7.39
C GLN A 33 15.54 12.50 -6.04
N TYR A 34 15.95 13.16 -4.93
CA TYR A 34 15.74 12.62 -3.59
C TYR A 34 14.27 12.32 -3.30
N LEU A 35 13.35 13.23 -3.65
CA LEU A 35 11.92 13.01 -3.46
C LEU A 35 11.42 11.81 -4.26
N THR A 36 11.91 11.62 -5.48
CA THR A 36 11.51 10.50 -6.34
C THR A 36 11.98 9.17 -5.75
N GLU A 37 13.23 9.09 -5.30
CA GLU A 37 13.79 7.90 -4.66
C GLU A 37 13.12 7.59 -3.32
N PHE A 38 12.85 8.63 -2.51
CA PHE A 38 12.22 8.48 -1.21
C PHE A 38 10.76 8.01 -1.31
N LEU A 39 10.03 8.54 -2.29
CA LEU A 39 8.65 8.17 -2.52
C LEU A 39 8.58 6.79 -3.20
N GLY A 40 9.47 6.45 -4.12
CA GLY A 40 9.36 5.18 -4.84
C GLY A 40 8.19 5.17 -5.84
N ASP A 41 7.91 3.98 -6.38
CA ASP A 41 7.04 3.80 -7.56
C ASP A 41 5.70 3.15 -7.22
N GLY A 42 5.45 2.87 -5.94
CA GLY A 42 4.21 2.27 -5.47
C GLY A 42 2.98 3.08 -5.86
N VAL A 43 1.97 2.37 -6.36
CA VAL A 43 0.68 2.96 -6.72
C VAL A 43 -0.28 2.83 -5.54
N LYS A 44 -0.88 3.95 -5.14
CA LYS A 44 -1.91 3.98 -4.12
C LYS A 44 -3.18 3.30 -4.62
N ASN A 45 -3.73 2.39 -3.83
CA ASN A 45 -5.07 1.87 -4.02
C ASN A 45 -6.11 2.86 -3.46
N GLU A 46 -6.98 3.40 -4.32
CA GLU A 46 -7.95 4.46 -3.95
C GLU A 46 -8.96 4.05 -2.87
N LEU A 47 -9.33 2.76 -2.78
CA LEU A 47 -10.31 2.31 -1.78
C LEU A 47 -9.70 2.15 -0.39
N THR A 48 -8.43 1.80 -0.33
CA THR A 48 -7.78 1.40 0.92
C THR A 48 -6.72 2.38 1.39
N GLY A 49 -6.21 3.25 0.52
CA GLY A 49 -5.02 4.06 0.76
C GLY A 49 -3.74 3.22 0.90
N LEU A 50 -3.77 1.93 0.57
CA LEU A 50 -2.60 1.05 0.62
C LEU A 50 -1.77 1.22 -0.65
N ILE A 51 -0.48 1.43 -0.44
CA ILE A 51 0.55 1.42 -1.48
C ILE A 51 1.38 0.16 -1.28
N VAL A 52 1.67 -0.53 -2.37
CA VAL A 52 2.56 -1.70 -2.38
C VAL A 52 3.76 -1.38 -3.26
N GLU A 53 4.94 -1.24 -2.64
CA GLU A 53 6.22 -1.10 -3.33
C GLU A 53 6.65 -2.48 -3.86
N GLN A 54 6.32 -2.75 -5.12
CA GLN A 54 6.49 -4.07 -5.73
C GLN A 54 7.95 -4.53 -5.74
N ASP A 55 8.90 -3.61 -5.81
CA ASP A 55 10.34 -3.93 -5.80
C ASP A 55 10.83 -4.40 -4.42
N LEU A 56 10.19 -3.93 -3.34
CA LEU A 56 10.53 -4.33 -1.97
C LEU A 56 9.78 -5.57 -1.51
N CYS A 57 8.66 -5.91 -2.17
CA CYS A 57 7.86 -7.05 -1.78
C CYS A 57 8.56 -8.37 -2.14
N ILE A 58 8.68 -9.29 -1.19
CA ILE A 58 9.32 -10.60 -1.40
C ILE A 58 8.32 -11.77 -1.46
N GLY A 59 7.02 -11.48 -1.52
CA GLY A 59 5.98 -12.50 -1.59
C GLY A 59 5.90 -13.41 -0.35
N CYS A 60 6.31 -12.94 0.83
CA CYS A 60 6.37 -13.78 2.04
C CYS A 60 4.99 -14.21 2.60
N GLY A 61 3.91 -13.52 2.21
CA GLY A 61 2.55 -13.85 2.63
C GLY A 61 2.18 -13.51 4.08
N ILE A 62 3.07 -12.85 4.84
CA ILE A 62 2.77 -12.42 6.22
C ILE A 62 1.52 -11.53 6.25
N CYS A 63 1.43 -10.58 5.32
CA CYS A 63 0.28 -9.67 5.18
C CYS A 63 -1.06 -10.40 4.99
N ILE A 64 -1.06 -11.52 4.27
CA ILE A 64 -2.24 -12.37 4.06
C ILE A 64 -2.65 -13.03 5.37
N ASN A 65 -1.68 -13.56 6.12
CA ASN A 65 -1.94 -14.27 7.37
C ASN A 65 -2.38 -13.35 8.51
N VAL A 66 -1.83 -12.13 8.60
CA VAL A 66 -2.19 -11.16 9.67
C VAL A 66 -3.46 -10.37 9.35
N CYS A 67 -4.01 -10.49 8.14
CA CYS A 67 -5.20 -9.76 7.73
C CYS A 67 -6.43 -10.24 8.53
N PRO A 68 -7.06 -9.38 9.35
CA PRO A 68 -8.18 -9.78 10.19
C PRO A 68 -9.43 -10.17 9.37
N VAL A 69 -9.56 -9.63 8.16
CA VAL A 69 -10.67 -9.94 7.25
C VAL A 69 -10.63 -11.41 6.82
N HIS A 70 -9.45 -11.95 6.52
CA HIS A 70 -9.32 -13.33 6.06
C HIS A 70 -9.70 -14.33 7.16
N GLY A 71 -9.23 -14.09 8.39
CA GLY A 71 -9.59 -14.93 9.54
C GLY A 71 -11.07 -14.81 9.94
N ALA A 72 -11.68 -13.63 9.76
CA ALA A 72 -13.11 -13.44 10.02
C ALA A 72 -14.00 -14.22 9.02
N ASN A 73 -13.56 -14.34 7.77
CA ASN A 73 -14.34 -14.95 6.69
C ASN A 73 -14.04 -16.43 6.46
N ASN A 74 -12.88 -16.92 6.89
CA ASN A 74 -12.47 -18.32 6.71
C ASN A 74 -11.95 -18.92 8.03
N ARG A 75 -12.66 -19.95 8.52
CA ARG A 75 -12.33 -20.68 9.75
C ARG A 75 -10.94 -21.33 9.71
N GLU A 76 -10.54 -21.90 8.58
CA GLU A 76 -9.25 -22.55 8.45
C GLU A 76 -8.12 -21.51 8.55
N VAL A 77 -8.34 -20.31 8.00
CA VAL A 77 -7.41 -19.19 8.14
C VAL A 77 -7.33 -18.71 9.59
N ALA A 78 -8.46 -18.62 10.28
CA ALA A 78 -8.48 -18.30 11.72
C ALA A 78 -7.71 -19.32 12.58
N LEU A 79 -7.57 -20.56 12.11
CA LEU A 79 -6.79 -21.62 12.77
C LEU A 79 -5.30 -21.60 12.38
N GLY A 80 -4.86 -20.58 11.63
CA GLY A 80 -3.46 -20.39 11.25
C GLY A 80 -3.06 -21.09 9.94
N LYS A 81 -4.02 -21.58 9.15
CA LYS A 81 -3.75 -22.01 7.77
C LYS A 81 -3.76 -20.81 6.83
N GLY A 82 -3.12 -20.93 5.67
CA GLY A 82 -3.26 -19.92 4.62
C GLY A 82 -4.59 -20.07 3.88
N PRO A 83 -5.11 -18.99 3.26
CA PRO A 83 -6.22 -19.12 2.32
C PRO A 83 -5.81 -19.95 1.10
N THR A 84 -6.80 -20.57 0.48
CA THR A 84 -6.70 -21.29 -0.78
C THR A 84 -6.97 -20.36 -1.96
N CYS A 85 -6.71 -20.82 -3.18
CA CYS A 85 -6.95 -20.05 -4.40
C CYS A 85 -8.43 -19.73 -4.67
N ASP A 86 -9.34 -20.53 -4.10
CA ASP A 86 -10.79 -20.34 -4.27
C ASP A 86 -11.39 -19.42 -3.20
N ASP A 87 -10.59 -19.02 -2.20
CA ASP A 87 -11.05 -18.14 -1.14
C ASP A 87 -11.15 -16.69 -1.61
N VAL A 88 -12.25 -16.04 -1.22
CA VAL A 88 -12.46 -14.61 -1.45
C VAL A 88 -11.67 -13.82 -0.40
N VAL A 89 -10.53 -13.28 -0.80
CA VAL A 89 -9.55 -12.61 0.07
C VAL A 89 -9.20 -11.22 -0.45
N VAL A 90 -8.81 -10.32 0.46
CA VAL A 90 -8.43 -8.94 0.14
C VAL A 90 -7.25 -8.89 -0.83
N MET A 91 -6.27 -9.77 -0.63
CA MET A 91 -5.01 -9.78 -1.37
C MET A 91 -4.45 -11.19 -1.54
N GLN A 92 -3.71 -11.42 -2.62
CA GLN A 92 -3.08 -12.70 -2.97
C GLN A 92 -1.62 -12.50 -3.39
N ILE A 93 -0.85 -13.60 -3.39
CA ILE A 93 0.48 -13.61 -4.00
C ILE A 93 0.33 -13.98 -5.47
N ILE A 94 0.64 -13.05 -6.37
CA ILE A 94 0.66 -13.20 -7.82
C ILE A 94 2.07 -12.87 -8.29
N ASP A 95 2.68 -13.74 -9.09
CA ASP A 95 4.05 -13.56 -9.60
C ASP A 95 5.09 -13.23 -8.50
N ALA A 96 5.01 -13.95 -7.38
CA ALA A 96 5.87 -13.78 -6.20
C ALA A 96 5.79 -12.40 -5.52
N ARG A 97 4.68 -11.68 -5.74
CA ARG A 97 4.40 -10.35 -5.21
C ARG A 97 2.97 -10.25 -4.70
N ILE A 98 2.68 -9.25 -3.88
CA ILE A 98 1.33 -9.07 -3.33
C ILE A 98 0.52 -8.18 -4.27
N ASP A 99 -0.70 -8.63 -4.56
CA ASP A 99 -1.70 -7.89 -5.33
C ASP A 99 -3.02 -7.85 -4.56
N LEU A 100 -3.75 -6.73 -4.64
CA LEU A 100 -5.05 -6.56 -4.01
C LEU A 100 -6.14 -7.02 -4.99
N VAL A 101 -6.59 -8.26 -4.81
CA VAL A 101 -7.63 -8.86 -5.67
C VAL A 101 -9.03 -8.34 -5.32
N HIS A 102 -9.32 -8.16 -4.03
CA HIS A 102 -10.61 -7.66 -3.52
C HIS A 102 -10.43 -6.52 -2.51
N PRO A 103 -9.94 -5.34 -2.94
CA PRO A 103 -9.69 -4.20 -2.06
C PRO A 103 -10.96 -3.71 -1.32
N GLU A 104 -12.14 -3.93 -1.86
CA GLU A 104 -13.44 -3.60 -1.27
C GLU A 104 -13.73 -4.34 0.05
N LEU A 105 -13.06 -5.47 0.29
CA LEU A 105 -13.21 -6.25 1.52
C LEU A 105 -12.30 -5.75 2.65
N CYS A 106 -11.33 -4.90 2.33
CA CYS A 106 -10.41 -4.35 3.32
C CYS A 106 -11.16 -3.51 4.35
N ASN A 107 -10.83 -3.64 5.64
CA ASN A 107 -11.41 -2.79 6.68
C ASN A 107 -11.24 -1.28 6.37
N ARG A 108 -10.18 -0.88 5.69
CA ARG A 108 -9.97 0.54 5.31
C ARG A 108 -10.93 1.03 4.23
N ALA A 109 -11.50 0.14 3.43
CA ALA A 109 -12.54 0.47 2.45
C ALA A 109 -13.94 0.59 3.08
N ILE A 110 -14.11 0.18 4.34
CA ILE A 110 -15.40 0.12 5.03
C ILE A 110 -15.43 1.17 6.16
N PRO A 111 -16.25 2.23 6.05
CA PRO A 111 -16.24 3.33 7.04
C PRO A 111 -16.56 2.93 8.49
N SER A 112 -17.34 1.86 8.67
CA SER A 112 -17.74 1.36 9.99
C SER A 112 -16.77 0.31 10.58
N ALA A 113 -15.78 -0.14 9.81
CA ALA A 113 -14.84 -1.14 10.27
C ALA A 113 -13.78 -0.53 11.20
N PRO A 114 -13.17 -1.34 12.09
CA PRO A 114 -12.10 -0.86 12.94
C PRO A 114 -10.89 -0.35 12.13
N PRO A 115 -10.19 0.71 12.60
CA PRO A 115 -8.93 1.14 12.00
C PRO A 115 -7.96 -0.03 11.85
N CYS A 116 -7.40 -0.19 10.65
CA CYS A 116 -6.54 -1.32 10.33
C CYS A 116 -5.23 -0.84 9.69
N LYS A 117 -4.12 -1.43 10.14
CA LYS A 117 -2.78 -1.25 9.58
C LYS A 117 -1.91 -2.51 9.65
N ALA A 118 -2.54 -3.68 9.83
CA ALA A 118 -1.84 -4.94 10.11
C ALA A 118 -0.84 -5.32 9.00
N CYS A 119 -1.22 -5.17 7.74
CA CYS A 119 -0.33 -5.49 6.63
C CYS A 119 0.96 -4.64 6.69
N ALA A 120 0.85 -3.32 6.80
CA ALA A 120 1.99 -2.41 6.91
C ALA A 120 2.83 -2.69 8.17
N ASP A 121 2.19 -2.86 9.33
CA ASP A 121 2.89 -3.08 10.62
C ASP A 121 3.75 -4.35 10.66
N TYR A 122 3.35 -5.39 9.93
CA TYR A 122 4.06 -6.69 9.93
C TYR A 122 4.85 -6.95 8.65
N CYS A 123 4.96 -5.97 7.75
CA CYS A 123 5.78 -6.13 6.55
C CYS A 123 7.27 -6.16 6.93
N PRO A 124 8.02 -7.24 6.66
CA PRO A 124 9.43 -7.32 7.06
C PRO A 124 10.36 -6.47 6.16
N THR A 125 9.88 -6.03 5.00
CA THR A 125 10.66 -5.26 4.02
C THR A 125 10.14 -3.84 3.82
N ASP A 126 9.19 -3.40 4.66
CA ASP A 126 8.51 -2.11 4.54
C ASP A 126 7.90 -1.84 3.15
N ALA A 127 7.55 -2.90 2.41
CA ALA A 127 6.97 -2.82 1.07
C ALA A 127 5.52 -2.32 1.05
N MET A 128 4.93 -2.00 2.20
CA MET A 128 3.53 -1.60 2.31
C MET A 128 3.40 -0.33 3.14
N GLU A 129 2.88 0.71 2.50
CA GLU A 129 2.66 2.02 3.10
C GLU A 129 1.16 2.34 3.10
N LEU A 130 0.65 2.98 4.16
CA LEU A 130 -0.74 3.40 4.27
C LEU A 130 -0.81 4.92 4.33
N VAL A 131 -1.51 5.51 3.37
CA VAL A 131 -1.79 6.95 3.28
C VAL A 131 -3.28 7.27 3.39
#